data_AF-A0A1S0TLM0-F1
#
_entry.id   AF-A0A1S0TLM0-F1
#
_cell.length_a   1.000
_cell.length_b   1.000
_cell.length_c   1.000
_cell.angle_alpha   90.00
_cell.angle_beta   90.00
_cell.angle_gamma   90.00
#
_symmetry.space_group_name_H-M   'P 1'
#
loop_
_entity.id
_entity.type
_entity.pdbx_description
1 polymer ?
#
loop_
_entity_poly.entity_id
_entity_poly.type
_entity_poly.pdbx_seq_one_letter_code
_entity_poly.pdbx_strand_id
1 'polypeptide(L)'
;MFFIEEYYNKFPEDVMNSSFIKLSLRFNRPEDLLEYKVYIENSIPMDIFFLYHDQNSSWIGGLSYMTKFIYPLINRICATDLLGYLMYVPCNALDVIMSDHGKRWSVPLHSSKYVWNKTPLNKKVVGIVPPEQRAESFIKYDSVRKILIGKNSSNPQPVR
;
A
#
# COMPACT_ATOMS: atom_id res chain seq x y z
N MET A 1 2.24 -1.35 9.20
CA MET A 1 2.48 0.00 8.67
C MET A 1 3.96 0.08 8.37
N PHE A 2 4.35 0.40 7.14
CA PHE A 2 5.75 0.40 6.71
C PHE A 2 6.18 1.84 6.50
N PHE A 3 7.27 2.26 7.15
CA PHE A 3 7.86 3.55 6.86
C PHE A 3 8.55 3.51 5.50
N ILE A 4 8.47 4.59 4.73
CA ILE A 4 9.12 4.62 3.42
C ILE A 4 10.65 4.50 3.55
N GLU A 5 11.22 4.92 4.66
CA GLU A 5 12.64 4.78 5.00
C GLU A 5 13.07 3.31 5.10
N GLU A 6 12.12 2.41 5.39
CA GLU A 6 12.33 0.96 5.47
C GLU A 6 12.07 0.27 4.11
N TYR A 7 11.88 1.04 3.04
CA TYR A 7 11.62 0.49 1.72
C TYR A 7 12.75 -0.45 1.27
N TYR A 8 12.33 -1.65 0.87
CA TYR A 8 13.20 -2.72 0.43
C TYR A 8 12.95 -3.01 -1.05
N ASN A 9 13.91 -2.66 -1.91
CA ASN A 9 13.74 -2.69 -3.37
C ASN A 9 13.53 -4.09 -3.96
N LYS A 10 13.93 -5.16 -3.28
CA LYS A 10 13.67 -6.55 -3.69
C LYS A 10 12.34 -7.11 -3.19
N PHE A 11 11.56 -6.33 -2.43
CA PHE A 11 10.25 -6.74 -1.94
C PHE A 11 9.36 -7.35 -3.04
N PRO A 12 9.23 -6.75 -4.25
CA PRO A 12 8.41 -7.35 -5.29
C PRO A 12 8.86 -8.74 -5.73
N GLU A 13 10.17 -8.95 -5.86
CA GLU A 13 10.74 -10.23 -6.28
C GLU A 13 10.51 -11.30 -5.21
N ASP A 14 10.81 -10.98 -3.95
CA ASP A 14 10.65 -11.90 -2.83
C ASP A 14 9.18 -12.28 -2.62
N VAL A 15 8.24 -11.33 -2.77
CA VAL A 15 6.80 -11.62 -2.71
C VAL A 15 6.34 -12.44 -3.92
N MET A 16 6.84 -12.19 -5.13
CA MET A 16 6.50 -13.02 -6.29
C MET A 16 6.96 -14.47 -6.14
N ASN A 17 8.03 -14.70 -5.39
CA ASN A 17 8.57 -16.03 -5.07
C ASN A 17 7.92 -16.69 -3.83
N SER A 18 7.04 -15.98 -3.13
CA SER A 18 6.29 -16.51 -1.99
C SER A 18 5.20 -17.48 -2.44
N SER A 19 4.99 -18.55 -1.67
CA SER A 19 3.86 -19.47 -1.85
C SER A 19 2.57 -18.99 -1.19
N PHE A 20 2.65 -18.01 -0.28
CA PHE A 20 1.53 -17.57 0.55
C PHE A 20 0.94 -16.23 0.11
N ILE A 21 1.78 -15.32 -0.38
CA ILE A 21 1.37 -13.99 -0.83
C ILE A 21 1.56 -13.88 -2.34
N LYS A 22 0.52 -13.48 -3.06
CA LYS A 22 0.59 -13.17 -4.49
C LYS A 22 0.60 -11.66 -4.70
N LEU A 23 1.68 -11.14 -5.28
CA LEU A 23 1.74 -9.75 -5.73
C LEU A 23 0.90 -9.54 -7.00
N SER A 24 0.01 -8.55 -6.99
CA SER A 24 -0.91 -8.26 -8.11
C SER A 24 -0.57 -6.95 -8.81
N LEU A 25 -0.56 -5.84 -8.06
CA LEU A 25 -0.37 -4.50 -8.61
C LEU A 25 0.67 -3.72 -7.79
N ARG A 26 1.38 -2.80 -8.46
CA ARG A 26 2.04 -1.65 -7.83
C ARG A 26 1.43 -0.37 -8.38
N PHE A 27 1.10 0.54 -7.49
CA PHE A 27 0.81 1.93 -7.81
C PHE A 27 1.94 2.83 -7.32
N ASN A 28 2.27 3.81 -8.16
CA ASN A 28 3.35 4.77 -8.02
C ASN A 28 4.74 4.17 -7.78
N ARG A 29 5.67 5.04 -7.38
CA ARG A 29 7.09 4.76 -7.15
C ARG A 29 7.42 4.98 -5.67
N PRO A 30 8.53 4.43 -5.14
CA PRO A 30 8.93 4.65 -3.75
C PRO A 30 9.07 6.13 -3.40
N GLU A 31 9.47 6.96 -4.36
CA GLU A 31 9.62 8.40 -4.18
C GLU A 31 8.28 9.14 -4.06
N ASP A 32 7.14 8.49 -4.39
CA ASP A 32 5.84 9.14 -4.49
C ASP A 32 4.69 8.16 -4.19
N LEU A 33 4.16 8.16 -2.97
CA LEU A 33 2.89 7.48 -2.62
C LEU A 33 2.77 6.01 -3.05
N LEU A 34 3.82 5.21 -2.82
CA LEU A 34 3.89 3.80 -3.18
C LEU A 34 2.77 2.98 -2.51
N GLU A 35 2.16 2.10 -3.30
CA GLU A 35 1.17 1.12 -2.84
C GLU A 35 1.34 -0.21 -3.58
N TYR A 36 1.23 -1.33 -2.87
CA TYR A 36 1.11 -2.66 -3.46
C TYR A 36 -0.25 -3.28 -3.17
N LYS A 37 -0.86 -3.89 -4.19
CA LYS A 37 -1.99 -4.80 -3.99
C LYS A 37 -1.48 -6.24 -4.01
N VAL A 38 -1.77 -6.98 -2.95
CA VAL A 38 -1.44 -8.40 -2.81
C VAL A 38 -2.69 -9.23 -2.51
N TYR A 39 -2.57 -10.54 -2.71
CA TYR A 39 -3.58 -11.52 -2.31
C TYR A 39 -2.93 -12.54 -1.38
N ILE A 40 -3.50 -12.70 -0.18
CA ILE A 40 -3.13 -13.76 0.76
C ILE A 40 -3.90 -15.02 0.39
N GLU A 41 -3.22 -16.16 0.31
CA GLU A 41 -3.79 -17.46 -0.07
C GLU A 41 -4.65 -17.38 -1.34
N ASN A 42 -4.20 -16.56 -2.31
CA ASN A 42 -4.86 -16.31 -3.60
C ASN A 42 -6.28 -15.70 -3.55
N SER A 43 -6.82 -15.38 -2.38
CA SER A 43 -8.25 -15.03 -2.25
C SER A 43 -8.52 -13.78 -1.42
N ILE A 44 -7.69 -13.48 -0.42
CA ILE A 44 -7.92 -12.35 0.48
C ILE A 44 -7.12 -11.14 -0.04
N PRO A 45 -7.78 -10.11 -0.60
CA PRO A 45 -7.08 -8.92 -1.07
C PRO A 45 -6.56 -8.11 0.13
N MET A 46 -5.33 -7.62 0.01
CA MET A 46 -4.73 -6.70 0.97
C MET A 46 -3.95 -5.63 0.21
N ASP A 47 -4.11 -4.39 0.64
CA ASP A 47 -3.34 -3.25 0.12
C ASP A 47 -2.26 -2.89 1.15
N ILE A 48 -1.02 -2.74 0.68
CA ILE A 48 0.15 -2.37 1.47
C ILE A 48 0.51 -0.94 1.11
N PHE A 49 0.34 -0.05 2.08
CA PHE A 49 0.68 1.36 1.98
C PHE A 49 2.00 1.67 2.68
N PHE A 50 2.77 2.59 2.10
CA PHE A 50 3.95 3.15 2.74
C PHE A 50 3.61 4.50 3.39
N LEU A 51 4.11 4.68 4.60
CA LEU A 51 3.98 5.88 5.38
C LEU A 51 5.14 6.81 5.07
N TYR A 52 4.80 7.99 4.57
CA TYR A 52 5.70 9.11 4.34
C TYR A 52 5.50 10.12 5.46
N HIS A 53 6.48 10.97 5.73
CA HIS A 53 6.34 12.03 6.72
C HIS A 53 7.28 13.20 6.44
N ASP A 54 6.93 14.32 7.04
CA ASP A 54 7.78 15.49 7.19
C ASP A 54 7.88 15.85 8.69
N GLN A 55 8.35 17.06 9.00
CA GLN A 55 8.52 17.50 10.39
C GLN A 55 7.20 17.59 11.18
N ASN A 56 6.05 17.68 10.51
CA ASN A 56 4.77 18.04 11.11
C ASN A 56 3.67 17.00 10.90
N SER A 57 3.78 16.19 9.86
CA SER A 57 2.70 15.32 9.40
C SER A 57 3.20 14.04 8.78
N SER A 58 2.33 13.03 8.74
CA SER A 58 2.57 11.79 8.01
C SER A 58 1.48 11.60 6.96
N TRP A 59 1.73 10.83 5.91
CA TRP A 59 0.70 10.54 4.90
C TRP A 59 0.94 9.22 4.18
N ILE A 60 -0.15 8.68 3.62
CA ILE A 60 -0.12 7.55 2.70
C ILE A 60 -0.74 7.93 1.36
N GLY A 61 -0.44 7.15 0.32
CA GLY A 61 -1.14 7.22 -0.96
C GLY A 61 -2.58 6.71 -0.88
N GLY A 62 -3.37 7.00 -1.91
CA GLY A 62 -4.66 6.35 -2.15
C GLY A 62 -4.67 5.62 -3.49
N LEU A 63 -5.60 4.69 -3.63
CA LEU A 63 -5.85 3.83 -4.82
C LEU A 63 -6.05 4.57 -6.16
N SER A 64 -6.08 5.90 -6.14
CA SER A 64 -6.09 6.78 -7.30
C SER A 64 -4.85 7.66 -7.16
N TYR A 65 -4.02 7.72 -8.21
CA TYR A 65 -2.81 8.57 -8.41
C TYR A 65 -2.93 10.06 -8.02
N MET A 66 -4.08 10.44 -7.47
CA MET A 66 -4.52 11.80 -7.20
C MET A 66 -4.82 12.07 -5.74
N THR A 67 -4.71 11.08 -4.85
CA THR A 67 -5.15 11.24 -3.45
C THR A 67 -4.07 10.87 -2.46
N LYS A 68 -3.92 11.68 -1.41
CA LYS A 68 -3.19 11.32 -0.19
C LYS A 68 -4.08 11.47 1.04
N PHE A 69 -3.81 10.68 2.07
CA PHE A 69 -4.46 10.79 3.38
C PHE A 69 -3.43 11.29 4.38
N ILE A 70 -3.69 12.44 5.01
CA ILE A 70 -2.74 13.10 5.91
C ILE A 70 -3.09 12.76 7.36
N TYR A 71 -2.09 12.40 8.14
CA TYR A 71 -2.22 12.09 9.55
C TYR A 71 -1.38 13.09 10.37
N PRO A 72 -1.68 13.27 11.66
CA PRO A 72 -0.73 13.81 12.62
C PRO A 72 0.60 13.04 12.52
N LEU A 73 1.71 13.67 12.89
CA LEU A 73 3.01 13.02 12.82
C LEU A 73 3.01 11.66 13.54
N ILE A 74 3.36 10.60 12.82
CA ILE A 74 3.54 9.24 13.31
C ILE A 74 5.05 8.95 13.27
N ASN A 75 5.73 9.14 14.39
CA ASN A 75 7.18 8.91 14.52
C ASN A 75 7.53 7.85 15.56
N ARG A 76 6.51 7.22 16.16
CA ARG A 76 6.66 6.18 17.18
C ARG A 76 5.68 5.05 16.93
N ILE A 77 6.19 3.83 17.03
CA ILE A 77 5.44 2.60 16.93
C ILE A 77 5.26 2.01 18.33
N CYS A 78 4.04 1.57 18.60
CA CYS A 78 3.64 0.84 19.78
C CYS A 78 3.13 -0.55 19.37
N ALA A 79 3.03 -1.46 20.32
CA ALA A 79 2.46 -2.79 20.09
C ALA A 79 1.06 -2.88 20.70
N THR A 80 0.19 -3.66 20.07
CA THR A 80 -1.15 -3.98 20.57
C THR A 80 -1.51 -5.43 20.23
N ASP A 81 -2.51 -5.97 20.90
CA ASP A 81 -3.18 -7.20 20.47
C ASP A 81 -4.25 -6.91 19.42
N LEU A 82 -4.29 -7.73 18.38
CA LEU A 82 -5.40 -7.81 17.43
C LEU A 82 -5.74 -9.28 17.21
N LEU A 83 -6.84 -9.74 17.80
CA LEU A 83 -7.32 -11.13 17.71
C LEU A 83 -6.27 -12.15 18.16
N GLY A 84 -5.48 -11.85 19.22
CA GLY A 84 -4.43 -12.73 19.72
C GLY A 84 -3.08 -12.58 19.01
N TYR A 85 -2.97 -11.68 18.03
CA TYR A 85 -1.72 -11.41 17.33
C TYR A 85 -1.14 -10.06 17.76
N LEU A 86 0.17 -10.05 18.02
CA LEU A 86 0.91 -8.83 18.28
C LEU A 86 1.02 -8.00 16.98
N MET A 87 0.44 -6.81 16.98
CA MET A 87 0.45 -5.89 15.85
C MET A 87 1.14 -4.58 16.22
N TYR A 88 1.87 -4.02 15.26
CA TYR A 88 2.51 -2.72 15.38
C TYR A 88 1.58 -1.60 14.88
N VAL A 89 1.35 -0.61 15.73
CA VAL A 89 0.43 0.51 15.50
C VAL A 89 1.09 1.86 15.84
N PRO A 90 0.59 2.99 15.30
CA PRO A 90 1.00 4.31 15.79
C PRO A 90 0.79 4.42 17.30
N CYS A 91 1.76 4.97 18.04
CA CYS A 91 1.55 5.24 19.47
C CYS A 91 0.44 6.28 19.72
N ASN A 92 0.21 7.19 18.79
CA ASN A 92 -0.89 8.17 18.78
C ASN A 92 -2.10 7.67 17.98
N ALA A 93 -2.44 6.37 18.09
CA ALA A 93 -3.51 5.73 17.31
C ALA A 93 -4.85 6.48 17.34
N LEU A 94 -5.23 7.04 18.50
CA LEU A 94 -6.48 7.80 18.63
C LEU A 94 -6.49 9.05 17.76
N ASP A 95 -5.39 9.80 17.70
CA ASP A 95 -5.28 11.01 16.87
C ASP A 95 -5.32 10.65 15.39
N VAL A 96 -4.67 9.54 15.01
CA VAL A 96 -4.71 8.97 13.65
C VAL A 96 -6.15 8.62 13.26
N ILE A 97 -6.87 7.86 14.10
CA ILE A 97 -8.27 7.48 13.88
C ILE A 97 -9.17 8.73 13.78
N MET A 98 -9.00 9.69 14.69
CA MET A 98 -9.80 10.92 14.72
C MET A 98 -9.52 11.85 13.55
N SER A 99 -8.32 11.80 12.96
CA SER A 99 -8.03 12.58 11.75
C SER A 99 -8.82 12.09 10.53
N ASP A 100 -9.04 10.77 10.41
CA ASP A 100 -9.83 10.15 9.34
C ASP A 100 -11.33 10.27 9.61
N HIS A 101 -11.78 9.82 10.78
CA HIS A 101 -13.21 9.64 11.09
C HIS A 101 -13.84 10.79 11.90
N GLY A 102 -13.03 11.72 12.41
CA GLY A 102 -13.47 12.84 13.24
C GLY A 102 -13.72 12.48 14.70
N LYS A 103 -14.20 13.46 15.48
CA LYS A 103 -14.40 13.32 16.94
C LYS A 103 -15.42 12.25 17.36
N ARG A 104 -16.32 11.85 16.46
CA ARG A 104 -17.33 10.82 16.69
C ARG A 104 -16.94 9.46 16.08
N TRP A 105 -15.64 9.20 15.92
CA TRP A 105 -15.12 7.97 15.31
C TRP A 105 -15.67 6.68 15.92
N SER A 106 -16.00 6.69 17.21
CA SER A 106 -16.53 5.53 17.94
C SER A 106 -18.01 5.27 17.67
N VAL A 107 -18.71 6.18 16.99
CA VAL A 107 -20.10 5.98 16.56
C VAL A 107 -20.09 5.19 15.25
N PRO A 108 -20.67 3.97 15.21
CA PRO A 108 -20.66 3.15 14.02
C PRO A 108 -21.36 3.83 12.85
N LEU A 109 -20.65 3.92 11.72
CA LEU A 109 -21.27 4.26 10.44
C LEU A 109 -21.56 2.97 9.69
N HIS A 110 -22.82 2.82 9.23
CA HIS A 110 -23.18 1.67 8.41
C HIS A 110 -22.30 1.62 7.16
N SER A 111 -21.73 0.46 6.84
CA SER A 111 -20.73 0.30 5.77
C SER A 111 -21.22 0.79 4.40
N SER A 112 -22.50 0.61 4.09
CA SER A 112 -23.11 1.13 2.84
C SER A 112 -23.09 2.67 2.72
N LYS A 113 -22.88 3.40 3.82
CA LYS A 113 -22.76 4.86 3.84
C LYS A 113 -21.31 5.34 3.83
N TYR A 114 -20.34 4.44 4.00
CA TYR A 114 -18.92 4.78 3.98
C TYR A 114 -18.39 4.65 2.55
N VAL A 115 -17.93 5.77 2.00
CA VAL A 115 -17.30 5.82 0.68
C VAL A 115 -15.84 6.22 0.89
N TRP A 116 -14.92 5.27 0.69
CA TRP A 116 -13.50 5.40 1.05
C TRP A 116 -12.82 6.66 0.48
N ASN A 117 -13.24 7.15 -0.69
CA ASN A 117 -12.66 8.34 -1.32
C ASN A 117 -13.47 9.61 -1.09
N LYS A 118 -14.51 9.60 -0.25
CA LYS A 118 -15.34 10.78 0.04
C LYS A 118 -15.53 11.01 1.53
N THR A 119 -15.68 9.95 2.31
CA THR A 119 -15.99 10.01 3.74
C THR A 119 -14.81 10.42 4.62
N PRO A 120 -13.56 9.95 4.38
CA PRO A 120 -12.40 10.37 5.17
C PRO A 120 -12.19 11.88 5.19
N LEU A 121 -12.03 12.44 6.40
CA LEU A 121 -11.87 13.88 6.62
C LEU A 121 -10.46 14.38 6.32
N ASN A 122 -9.48 13.48 6.34
CA ASN A 122 -8.07 13.79 6.14
C ASN A 122 -7.56 13.63 4.70
N LYS A 123 -8.47 13.41 3.75
CA LYS A 123 -8.15 13.23 2.34
C LYS A 123 -7.75 14.56 1.69
N LYS A 124 -6.68 14.54 0.89
CA LYS A 124 -6.26 15.66 0.01
C LYS A 124 -6.02 15.18 -1.42
N VAL A 125 -6.38 16.03 -2.38
CA VAL A 125 -6.07 15.81 -3.80
C VAL A 125 -4.67 16.36 -4.08
N VAL A 126 -3.81 15.56 -4.73
CA VAL A 126 -2.37 15.86 -4.90
C VAL A 126 -1.90 16.05 -6.34
N GLY A 127 -2.72 15.76 -7.35
CA GLY A 127 -2.36 15.95 -8.75
C GLY A 127 -2.66 14.72 -9.59
N ILE A 128 -2.13 14.64 -10.81
CA ILE A 128 -2.27 13.46 -11.68
C ILE A 128 -0.87 13.07 -12.13
N VAL A 129 -0.53 11.77 -12.07
CA VAL A 129 0.72 11.27 -12.64
C VAL A 129 0.76 11.59 -14.15
N PRO A 130 1.80 12.31 -14.60
CA PRO A 130 1.95 12.67 -16.01
C PRO A 130 1.94 11.44 -16.92
N PRO A 131 1.35 11.51 -18.13
CA PRO A 131 1.22 10.37 -19.04
C PRO A 131 2.52 9.60 -19.28
N GLU A 132 3.63 10.31 -19.40
CA GLU A 132 4.97 9.76 -19.64
C GLU A 132 5.49 8.90 -18.49
N GLN A 133 5.00 9.11 -17.26
CA GLN A 133 5.42 8.36 -16.07
C GLN A 133 4.47 7.22 -15.71
N ARG A 134 3.29 7.11 -16.35
CA ARG A 134 2.24 6.14 -15.97
C ARG A 134 2.67 4.69 -16.11
N ALA A 135 3.49 4.37 -17.11
CA ALA A 135 3.98 3.00 -17.33
C ALA A 135 4.87 2.53 -16.17
N GLU A 136 5.66 3.44 -15.60
CA GLU A 136 6.49 3.15 -14.43
C GLU A 136 5.67 3.19 -13.15
N SER A 137 4.73 4.12 -13.02
CA SER A 137 3.87 4.27 -11.84
C SER A 137 2.75 3.23 -11.75
N PHE A 138 2.59 2.34 -12.73
CA PHE A 138 1.57 1.30 -12.67
C PHE A 138 2.08 -0.03 -13.23
N ILE A 139 2.31 -0.99 -12.35
CA ILE A 139 2.80 -2.32 -12.72
C ILE A 139 1.73 -3.37 -12.43
N LYS A 140 1.38 -4.16 -13.46
CA LYS A 140 0.60 -5.40 -13.32
C LYS A 140 1.54 -6.61 -13.30
N TYR A 141 1.67 -7.27 -12.15
CA TYR A 141 2.65 -8.36 -11.98
C TYR A 141 2.25 -9.67 -12.66
N ASP A 142 0.95 -9.90 -12.91
CA ASP A 142 0.53 -11.04 -13.74
C ASP A 142 1.12 -10.96 -15.17
N SER A 143 1.29 -9.75 -15.72
CA SER A 143 1.94 -9.54 -17.02
C SER A 143 3.46 -9.78 -16.94
N VAL A 144 4.09 -9.31 -15.85
CA VAL A 144 5.53 -9.52 -15.61
C VAL A 144 5.85 -11.02 -15.50
N ARG A 145 5.03 -11.77 -14.76
CA ARG A 145 5.18 -13.23 -14.59
C ARG A 145 5.09 -13.97 -15.92
N LYS A 146 4.15 -13.60 -16.79
CA LYS A 146 4.03 -14.19 -18.14
C LYS A 146 5.28 -13.96 -19.00
N ILE A 147 5.85 -12.75 -18.94
CA ILE A 147 7.09 -12.43 -19.67
C ILE A 147 8.27 -13.25 -19.15
N LEU A 148 8.41 -13.39 -17.83
CA LEU A 148 9.48 -14.17 -17.21
C LEU A 148 9.39 -15.66 -17.57
N ILE A 149 8.19 -16.24 -17.55
CA ILE A 149 7.95 -17.62 -17.98
C ILE A 149 8.27 -17.78 -19.47
N GLY A 150 7.81 -16.85 -20.31
CA GLY A 150 8.07 -16.87 -21.76
C GLY A 150 9.57 -16.77 -22.12
N LYS A 151 10.36 -16.02 -21.34
CA LYS A 151 11.83 -15.96 -21.47
C LYS A 151 12.52 -17.26 -21.04
N ASN A 152 12.03 -17.92 -19.99
CA ASN A 152 12.58 -19.21 -19.57
C ASN A 152 12.27 -20.36 -20.54
N SER A 153 11.15 -20.28 -21.27
CA SER A 153 10.81 -21.26 -22.32
C SER A 153 11.58 -21.08 -23.63
N SER A 154 12.26 -19.94 -23.84
CA SER A 154 13.01 -19.64 -25.06
C SER A 154 14.53 -19.78 -24.93
N ASN A 155 15.03 -20.25 -23.79
CA ASN A 155 16.41 -20.72 -23.70
C ASN A 155 16.51 -22.14 -24.29
N PRO A 156 17.16 -22.35 -25.45
CA PRO A 156 17.37 -23.69 -25.96
C PRO A 156 18.25 -24.47 -24.98
N GLN A 157 17.81 -25.68 -24.62
CA GLN A 157 18.68 -26.62 -23.92
C GLN A 157 19.92 -26.87 -24.80
N PRO A 158 21.14 -26.86 -24.24
CA PRO A 158 22.32 -27.27 -25.00
C PRO A 158 22.12 -28.73 -25.41
N VAL A 159 22.00 -28.95 -26.71
CA VAL A 159 21.93 -30.29 -27.30
C VAL A 159 23.21 -31.02 -26.91
N ARG A 160 23.05 -32.14 -26.21
CA ARG A 160 24.13 -33.02 -25.77
C ARG A 160 24.43 -34.06 -26.84
#